data_AF-A0A7Y2EMN1-F1
#
_entry.id   AF-A0A7Y2EMN1-F1
#
_cell.length_a   1.000
_cell.length_b   1.000
_cell.length_c   1.000
_cell.angle_alpha   90.00
_cell.angle_beta   90.00
_cell.angle_gamma   90.00
#
_symmetry.space_group_name_H-M   'P 1'
#
loop_
_entity.id
_entity.type
_entity.pdbx_description
1 polymer ?
#
loop_
_entity_poly.entity_id
_entity_poly.type
_entity_poly.pdbx_seq_one_letter_code
_entity_poly.pdbx_strand_id
1 'polypeptide(L)'
;TTPIRPLELMIGKLSPYIVVGLVQMGIVLGLGWLIFDVPFQGTAFSLIVITTCFIAASLTLGLLISTAAQTQMQAMQMTMFVLIPSILLSGFMFPYDAMPKAAQYISEALPATHFMRLIRGVYLRGSSTAQLLPDIIWLLGFTFIMLGIATKRFNKTLD
;
A
#
# COMPACT_ATOMS: atom_id res chain seq x y z
N THR A 1 28.87 -18.17 7.81
CA THR A 1 27.90 -17.17 7.33
C THR A 1 26.53 -17.80 7.44
N THR A 2 25.74 -17.40 8.44
CA THR A 2 24.43 -18.02 8.71
C THR A 2 23.49 -17.77 7.52
N PRO A 3 22.85 -18.80 6.94
CA PRO A 3 22.00 -18.64 5.77
C PRO A 3 20.69 -18.01 6.22
N ILE A 4 20.65 -16.67 6.29
CA ILE A 4 19.41 -15.94 6.53
C ILE A 4 18.52 -16.18 5.31
N ARG A 5 17.28 -16.63 5.53
CA ARG A 5 16.34 -16.86 4.44
C ARG A 5 16.04 -15.51 3.76
N PRO A 6 16.02 -15.41 2.42
CA PRO A 6 15.73 -14.16 1.71
C PRO A 6 14.44 -13.47 2.20
N LEU A 7 13.44 -14.27 2.59
CA LEU A 7 12.19 -13.82 3.23
C LEU A 7 12.39 -13.12 4.58
N GLU A 8 13.25 -13.67 5.46
CA GLU A 8 13.53 -13.06 6.77
C GLU A 8 14.25 -11.71 6.60
N LEU A 9 15.16 -11.62 5.63
CA LEU A 9 15.88 -10.40 5.33
C LEU A 9 14.97 -9.32 4.71
N MET A 10 14.03 -9.73 3.85
CA MET A 10 12.99 -8.84 3.31
C MET A 10 12.04 -8.33 4.40
N ILE A 11 11.52 -9.22 5.26
CA ILE A 11 10.61 -8.84 6.36
C ILE A 11 11.32 -7.92 7.35
N GLY A 12 12.57 -8.21 7.70
CA GLY A 12 13.38 -7.35 8.56
C GLY A 12 13.64 -5.96 7.99
N LYS A 13 13.71 -5.82 6.65
CA LYS A 13 13.78 -4.51 5.98
C LYS A 13 12.44 -3.77 5.98
N LEU A 14 11.32 -4.49 5.87
CA LEU A 14 9.98 -3.89 5.78
C LEU A 14 9.50 -3.30 7.11
N SER A 15 9.87 -3.91 8.25
CA SER A 15 9.40 -3.49 9.57
C SER A 15 9.68 -2.02 9.94
N PRO A 16 10.89 -1.44 9.74
CA PRO A 16 11.10 -0.03 10.06
C PRO A 16 10.25 0.91 9.19
N TYR A 17 10.05 0.59 7.91
CA TYR A 17 9.23 1.41 7.02
C TYR A 17 7.75 1.40 7.39
N ILE A 18 7.23 0.27 7.91
CA ILE A 18 5.88 0.19 8.45
C ILE A 18 5.73 1.14 9.65
N VAL A 19 6.69 1.13 10.58
CA VAL A 19 6.66 2.03 11.74
C VAL A 19 6.68 3.49 11.30
N VAL A 20 7.58 3.86 10.37
CA VAL A 20 7.65 5.23 9.83
C VAL A 20 6.32 5.63 9.19
N GLY A 21 5.71 4.75 8.38
CA GLY A 21 4.43 5.06 7.75
C GLY A 21 3.28 5.21 8.75
N LEU A 22 3.25 4.41 9.82
CA LEU A 22 2.26 4.55 10.90
C LEU A 22 2.44 5.87 11.68
N VAL A 23 3.69 6.26 11.97
CA VAL A 23 3.99 7.55 12.59
C VAL A 23 3.55 8.70 11.67
N GLN A 24 3.87 8.63 10.38
CA GLN A 24 3.44 9.63 9.40
C GLN A 24 1.92 9.73 9.30
N MET A 25 1.21 8.60 9.29
CA MET A 25 -0.26 8.58 9.33
C MET A 25 -0.78 9.29 10.58
N GLY A 26 -0.24 8.98 11.76
CA GLY A 26 -0.62 9.62 13.02
C GLY A 26 -0.41 11.13 13.00
N ILE A 27 0.72 11.59 12.46
CA ILE A 27 1.01 13.03 12.31
C ILE A 27 0.00 13.70 11.37
N VAL A 28 -0.21 13.14 10.18
CA VAL A 28 -1.10 13.74 9.17
C VAL A 28 -2.54 13.80 9.66
N LEU A 29 -3.06 12.72 10.24
CA LEU A 29 -4.43 12.70 10.78
C LEU A 29 -4.56 13.55 12.03
N GLY A 30 -3.55 13.57 12.90
CA GLY A 30 -3.51 14.43 14.08
C GLY A 30 -3.56 15.91 13.72
N LEU A 31 -2.80 16.33 12.71
CA LEU A 31 -2.87 17.69 12.16
C LEU A 31 -4.22 17.96 11.48
N GLY A 32 -4.76 16.97 10.76
CA GLY A 32 -6.10 17.06 10.16
C GLY A 32 -7.19 17.33 11.20
N TRP A 33 -7.14 16.64 12.33
CA TRP A 33 -8.06 16.86 13.43
C TRP A 33 -7.83 18.20 14.14
N LEU A 34 -6.59 18.54 14.47
CA LEU A 34 -6.25 19.73 15.27
C LEU A 34 -6.41 21.05 14.52
N ILE A 35 -6.19 21.06 13.19
CA ILE A 35 -6.21 22.29 12.37
C ILE A 35 -7.53 22.44 11.62
N PHE A 36 -8.14 21.34 11.18
CA PHE A 36 -9.30 21.36 10.28
C PHE A 36 -10.56 20.76 10.89
N ASP A 37 -10.55 20.41 12.18
CA ASP A 37 -11.68 19.84 12.93
C ASP A 37 -12.35 18.64 12.24
N VAL A 38 -11.58 17.85 11.48
CA VAL A 38 -12.17 16.74 10.72
C VAL A 38 -12.55 15.60 11.68
N PRO A 39 -13.85 15.25 11.79
CA PRO A 39 -14.30 14.27 12.78
C PRO A 39 -13.81 12.88 12.43
N PHE A 40 -13.05 12.27 13.34
CA PHE A 40 -12.64 10.88 13.23
C PHE A 40 -13.73 9.97 13.80
N GLN A 41 -14.40 9.21 12.93
CA GLN A 41 -15.50 8.32 13.32
C GLN A 41 -15.10 6.85 13.53
N GLY A 42 -13.86 6.50 13.18
CA GLY A 42 -13.35 5.14 13.24
C GLY A 42 -12.71 4.77 14.58
N THR A 43 -12.03 3.61 14.60
CA THR A 43 -11.17 3.23 15.72
C THR A 43 -9.70 3.33 15.31
N ALA A 44 -8.82 3.67 16.27
CA ALA A 44 -7.38 3.72 16.02
C ALA A 44 -6.84 2.36 15.56
N PHE A 45 -7.40 1.25 16.07
CA PHE A 45 -7.05 -0.09 15.65
C PHE A 45 -7.33 -0.33 14.16
N SER A 46 -8.53 0.03 13.69
CA SER A 46 -8.88 -0.09 12.26
C SER A 46 -7.93 0.70 11.38
N LEU A 47 -7.58 1.94 11.78
CA LEU A 47 -6.60 2.76 11.05
C LEU A 47 -5.23 2.11 10.95
N ILE A 48 -4.72 1.58 12.06
CA ILE A 48 -3.42 0.90 12.10
C ILE A 48 -3.45 -0.31 11.15
N VAL A 49 -4.48 -1.16 11.25
CA VAL A 49 -4.61 -2.36 10.43
C VAL A 49 -4.63 -2.03 8.92
N ILE A 50 -5.51 -1.12 8.48
CA ILE A 50 -5.62 -0.81 7.05
C ILE A 50 -4.34 -0.16 6.51
N THR A 51 -3.69 0.68 7.33
CA THR A 51 -2.48 1.41 6.93
C THR A 51 -1.29 0.46 6.86
N THR A 52 -1.15 -0.45 7.82
CA THR A 52 -0.12 -1.50 7.76
C THR A 52 -0.30 -2.39 6.52
N CYS A 53 -1.53 -2.80 6.19
CA CYS A 53 -1.80 -3.58 4.98
C CYS A 53 -1.40 -2.83 3.71
N PHE A 54 -1.74 -1.54 3.63
CA PHE A 54 -1.36 -0.70 2.48
C PHE A 54 0.14 -0.48 2.36
N ILE A 55 0.84 -0.21 3.47
CA ILE A 55 2.29 -0.03 3.47
C ILE A 55 2.96 -1.34 3.02
N ALA A 56 2.52 -2.50 3.54
CA ALA A 56 3.06 -3.79 3.14
C ALA A 56 2.86 -4.06 1.63
N ALA A 57 1.67 -3.80 1.10
CA ALA A 57 1.37 -3.93 -0.33
C ALA A 57 2.24 -3.00 -1.20
N SER A 58 2.40 -1.75 -0.77
CA SER A 58 3.18 -0.75 -1.51
C SER A 58 4.67 -1.05 -1.50
N LEU A 59 5.21 -1.48 -0.36
CA LEU A 59 6.62 -1.85 -0.24
C LEU A 59 6.95 -3.11 -1.04
N THR A 60 6.07 -4.12 -1.06
CA THR A 60 6.28 -5.33 -1.86
C THR A 60 6.24 -5.03 -3.37
N LEU A 61 5.37 -4.12 -3.81
CA LEU A 61 5.39 -3.60 -5.19
C LEU A 61 6.69 -2.85 -5.49
N GLY A 62 7.13 -1.94 -4.62
CA GLY A 62 8.39 -1.21 -4.80
C GLY A 62 9.62 -2.13 -4.84
N LEU A 63 9.62 -3.16 -4.00
CA LEU A 63 10.64 -4.20 -3.97
C LEU A 63 10.66 -5.00 -5.28
N LEU A 64 9.48 -5.38 -5.80
CA LEU A 64 9.38 -6.07 -7.08
C LEU A 64 9.95 -5.21 -8.22
N ILE A 65 9.59 -3.92 -8.28
CA ILE A 65 10.15 -2.96 -9.24
C ILE A 65 11.67 -2.88 -9.09
N SER A 66 12.19 -2.80 -7.87
CA SER A 66 13.63 -2.75 -7.60
C SER A 66 14.36 -4.02 -8.04
N THR A 67 13.76 -5.20 -7.88
CA THR A 67 14.34 -6.47 -8.37
C THR A 67 14.24 -6.62 -9.89
N ALA A 68 13.39 -5.83 -10.54
CA ALA A 68 13.24 -5.82 -11.99
C ALA A 68 14.19 -4.85 -12.69
N ALA A 69 14.60 -3.79 -12.00
CA ALA A 69 15.51 -2.79 -12.51
C ALA A 69 16.94 -3.32 -12.59
N GLN A 70 17.67 -2.92 -13.63
CA GLN A 70 19.12 -3.13 -13.74
C GLN A 70 19.93 -2.00 -13.12
N THR A 71 19.34 -0.79 -13.03
CA THR A 71 19.98 0.39 -12.45
C THR A 71 19.05 1.13 -11.50
N GLN A 72 19.63 1.88 -10.55
CA GLN A 72 18.86 2.73 -9.63
C GLN A 72 18.01 3.76 -10.38
N MET A 73 18.56 4.40 -11.42
CA MET A 73 17.83 5.36 -12.24
C MET A 73 16.62 4.72 -12.94
N GLN A 74 16.77 3.49 -13.45
CA GLN A 74 15.66 2.75 -14.04
C GLN A 74 14.59 2.41 -13.00
N ALA A 75 14.98 2.00 -11.79
CA ALA A 75 14.04 1.73 -10.70
C ALA A 75 13.22 2.98 -10.33
N MET A 76 13.88 4.15 -10.27
CA MET A 76 13.20 5.43 -10.00
C MET A 76 12.20 5.77 -11.11
N GLN A 77 12.58 5.64 -12.38
CA GLN A 77 11.69 5.92 -13.52
C GLN A 77 10.48 4.98 -13.56
N MET A 78 10.70 3.67 -13.35
CA MET A 78 9.61 2.69 -13.27
C MET A 78 8.69 2.98 -12.08
N THR A 79 9.24 3.36 -10.93
CA THR A 79 8.44 3.75 -9.76
C THR A 79 7.57 4.96 -10.06
N MET A 80 8.11 6.00 -10.70
CA MET A 80 7.33 7.18 -11.10
C MET A 80 6.23 6.82 -12.11
N PHE A 81 6.54 5.96 -13.08
CA PHE A 81 5.57 5.47 -14.06
C PHE A 81 4.42 4.69 -13.43
N VAL A 82 4.64 3.99 -12.31
CA VAL A 82 3.57 3.31 -11.57
C VAL A 82 2.87 4.26 -10.60
N LEU A 83 3.61 5.15 -9.95
CA LEU A 83 3.11 6.04 -8.90
C LEU A 83 2.11 7.06 -9.46
N ILE A 84 2.45 7.75 -10.55
CA ILE A 84 1.61 8.82 -11.10
C ILE A 84 0.23 8.28 -11.52
N PRO A 85 0.12 7.23 -12.37
CA PRO A 85 -1.17 6.63 -12.70
C PRO A 85 -1.88 6.09 -11.47
N SER A 86 -1.15 5.55 -10.50
CA SER A 86 -1.74 5.04 -9.27
C SER A 86 -2.45 6.12 -8.47
N ILE A 87 -1.84 7.30 -8.32
CA ILE A 87 -2.49 8.44 -7.66
C ILE A 87 -3.73 8.89 -8.42
N LEU A 88 -3.64 9.00 -9.75
CA LEU A 88 -4.76 9.45 -10.60
C LEU A 88 -5.94 8.47 -10.57
N LEU A 89 -5.67 7.16 -10.59
CA LEU A 89 -6.67 6.10 -10.66
C LEU A 89 -7.14 5.60 -9.29
N SER A 90 -6.45 5.92 -8.21
CA SER A 90 -6.80 5.49 -6.83
C SER A 90 -8.16 5.98 -6.33
N GLY A 91 -8.81 6.87 -7.07
CA GLY A 91 -10.00 7.58 -6.61
C GLY A 91 -9.67 8.83 -5.79
N PHE A 92 -8.40 9.15 -5.53
CA PHE A 92 -7.98 10.34 -4.77
C PHE A 92 -8.16 11.63 -5.57
N MET A 93 -7.56 11.71 -6.78
CA MET A 93 -7.63 12.90 -7.63
C MET A 93 -8.99 13.02 -8.34
N PHE A 94 -9.51 11.90 -8.84
CA PHE A 94 -10.80 11.83 -9.53
C PHE A 94 -11.73 10.89 -8.77
N PRO A 95 -13.04 11.19 -8.66
CA PRO A 95 -13.99 10.26 -8.06
C PRO A 95 -14.01 8.93 -8.82
N TYR A 96 -13.91 7.81 -8.10
CA TYR A 96 -13.89 6.46 -8.69
C TYR A 96 -15.12 6.21 -9.57
N ASP A 97 -16.31 6.60 -9.09
CA ASP A 97 -17.58 6.38 -9.79
C ASP A 97 -17.71 7.20 -11.09
N ALA A 98 -16.94 8.28 -11.21
CA ALA A 98 -16.89 9.12 -12.42
C ALA A 98 -15.91 8.60 -13.48
N MET A 99 -15.09 7.59 -13.15
CA MET A 99 -14.13 7.02 -14.09
C MET A 99 -14.83 6.13 -15.13
N PRO A 100 -14.36 6.08 -16.38
CA PRO A 100 -14.84 5.11 -17.35
C PRO A 100 -14.52 3.67 -16.88
N LYS A 101 -15.35 2.70 -17.26
CA LYS A 101 -15.24 1.29 -16.80
C LYS A 101 -13.85 0.68 -16.99
N ALA A 102 -13.17 0.99 -18.08
CA ALA A 102 -11.80 0.51 -18.34
C ALA A 102 -10.80 0.99 -17.27
N ALA A 103 -10.89 2.26 -16.86
CA ALA A 103 -10.05 2.82 -15.82
C ALA A 103 -10.38 2.21 -14.44
N GLN A 104 -11.67 1.94 -14.17
CA GLN A 104 -12.10 1.25 -12.94
C GLN A 104 -11.45 -0.13 -12.83
N TYR A 105 -11.47 -0.95 -13.89
CA TYR A 105 -10.83 -2.26 -13.89
C TYR A 105 -9.32 -2.20 -13.63
N ILE A 106 -8.62 -1.20 -14.18
CA ILE A 106 -7.20 -1.02 -13.92
C ILE A 106 -6.97 -0.57 -12.48
N SER A 107 -7.82 0.32 -11.96
CA SER A 107 -7.71 0.82 -10.60
C SER A 107 -7.92 -0.27 -9.54
N GLU A 108 -8.80 -1.25 -9.77
CA GLU A 108 -8.99 -2.41 -8.87
C GLU A 108 -7.76 -3.32 -8.81
N ALA A 109 -6.76 -3.14 -9.68
CA ALA A 109 -5.49 -3.85 -9.57
C ALA A 109 -4.48 -3.10 -8.68
N LEU A 110 -4.80 -1.89 -8.21
CA LEU A 110 -3.87 -1.01 -7.51
C LEU A 110 -4.15 -0.96 -6.02
N PRO A 111 -3.13 -1.15 -5.15
CA PRO A 111 -3.33 -1.11 -3.70
C PRO A 111 -3.80 0.27 -3.22
N ALA A 112 -3.46 1.34 -3.93
CA ALA A 112 -3.88 2.70 -3.60
C ALA A 112 -5.41 2.87 -3.66
N THR A 113 -6.08 2.23 -4.62
CA THR A 113 -7.54 2.29 -4.77
C THR A 113 -8.27 1.68 -3.57
N HIS A 114 -7.84 0.49 -3.16
CA HIS A 114 -8.36 -0.19 -1.98
C HIS A 114 -8.10 0.60 -0.71
N PHE A 115 -6.90 1.17 -0.55
CA PHE A 115 -6.59 2.03 0.59
C PHE A 115 -7.47 3.28 0.65
N MET A 116 -7.70 3.95 -0.49
CA MET A 116 -8.58 5.12 -0.55
C MET A 116 -10.02 4.79 -0.17
N ARG A 117 -10.52 3.61 -0.50
CA ARG A 117 -11.84 3.12 -0.07
C ARG A 117 -11.86 2.86 1.44
N LEU A 118 -10.83 2.17 1.96
CA LEU A 118 -10.69 1.85 3.39
C LEU A 118 -10.56 3.09 4.27
N ILE A 119 -9.65 4.02 3.94
CA ILE A 119 -9.39 5.20 4.76
C ILE A 119 -10.63 6.10 4.84
N ARG A 120 -11.39 6.26 3.75
CA ARG A 120 -12.66 6.99 3.78
C ARG A 120 -13.71 6.27 4.61
N GLY A 121 -13.81 4.94 4.49
CA GLY A 121 -14.74 4.14 5.29
C GLY A 121 -14.48 4.26 6.79
N VAL A 122 -13.22 4.14 7.20
CA VAL A 122 -12.82 4.24 8.61
C VAL A 122 -12.92 5.68 9.11
N TYR A 123 -12.34 6.64 8.39
CA TYR A 123 -12.20 8.00 8.90
C TYR A 123 -13.52 8.78 8.88
N LEU A 124 -14.31 8.66 7.80
CA LEU A 124 -15.49 9.48 7.57
C LEU A 124 -16.83 8.79 7.87
N ARG A 125 -16.88 7.45 7.85
CA ARG A 125 -18.15 6.71 7.98
C ARG A 125 -18.23 5.84 9.23
N GLY A 126 -17.14 5.66 9.97
CA GLY A 126 -17.08 4.71 11.08
C GLY A 126 -17.48 3.29 10.65
N SER A 127 -17.19 2.91 9.38
CA SER A 127 -17.65 1.66 8.79
C SER A 127 -17.27 0.44 9.64
N SER A 128 -18.20 -0.51 9.72
CA SER A 128 -17.96 -1.77 10.42
C SER A 128 -16.85 -2.59 9.75
N THR A 129 -16.12 -3.39 10.53
CA THR A 129 -15.03 -4.24 10.06
C THR A 129 -15.43 -5.15 8.90
N ALA A 130 -16.69 -5.60 8.86
CA ALA A 130 -17.22 -6.44 7.79
C ALA A 130 -17.21 -5.74 6.41
N GLN A 131 -17.44 -4.43 6.37
CA GLN A 131 -17.41 -3.66 5.12
C GLN A 131 -15.99 -3.41 4.61
N LEU A 132 -15.01 -3.41 5.52
CA LEU A 132 -13.60 -3.18 5.21
C LEU A 132 -12.89 -4.48 4.80
N LEU A 133 -13.44 -5.62 5.18
CA LEU A 133 -12.80 -6.92 5.03
C LEU A 133 -12.43 -7.27 3.57
N PRO A 134 -13.26 -6.99 2.54
CA PRO A 134 -12.91 -7.32 1.16
C PRO A 134 -11.62 -6.64 0.68
N ASP A 135 -11.49 -5.33 0.93
CA ASP A 135 -10.32 -4.55 0.53
C ASP A 135 -9.07 -4.93 1.36
N ILE A 136 -9.25 -5.27 2.65
CA ILE A 136 -8.15 -5.77 3.49
C ILE A 136 -7.63 -7.12 2.95
N ILE A 137 -8.53 -8.05 2.65
CA ILE A 137 -8.17 -9.36 2.09
C ILE A 137 -7.46 -9.18 0.75
N TRP A 138 -7.94 -8.26 -0.08
CA TRP A 138 -7.30 -7.96 -1.36
C TRP A 138 -5.87 -7.45 -1.17
N LEU A 139 -5.65 -6.48 -0.27
CA LEU A 139 -4.30 -5.94 0.04
C LEU A 139 -3.36 -7.02 0.59
N LEU A 140 -3.85 -7.89 1.47
CA LEU A 140 -3.07 -9.00 2.00
C LEU A 140 -2.70 -10.00 0.90
N GLY A 141 -3.68 -10.41 0.08
CA GLY A 141 -3.47 -11.29 -1.06
C GLY A 141 -2.43 -10.72 -2.04
N PHE A 142 -2.57 -9.44 -2.39
CA PHE A 142 -1.61 -8.73 -3.21
C PHE A 142 -0.20 -8.74 -2.60
N THR A 143 -0.08 -8.44 -1.31
CA THR A 143 1.20 -8.43 -0.59
C THR A 143 1.88 -9.79 -0.64
N PHE A 144 1.16 -10.88 -0.34
CA PHE A 144 1.72 -12.23 -0.35
C PHE A 144 2.12 -12.69 -1.75
N ILE A 145 1.30 -12.39 -2.76
CA ILE A 145 1.61 -12.71 -4.16
C ILE A 145 2.87 -11.96 -4.61
N MET A 146 2.94 -10.64 -4.40
CA MET A 146 4.07 -9.82 -4.82
C MET A 146 5.36 -10.19 -4.08
N LEU A 147 5.27 -10.46 -2.77
CA LEU A 147 6.41 -10.92 -1.97
C LEU A 147 6.93 -12.27 -2.46
N GLY A 148 6.03 -13.21 -2.79
CA GLY A 148 6.36 -14.51 -3.35
C GLY A 148 7.08 -14.41 -4.70
N ILE A 149 6.60 -13.51 -5.58
CA ILE A 149 7.25 -13.23 -6.87
C ILE A 149 8.64 -12.59 -6.65
N ALA A 150 8.73 -11.59 -5.78
CA ALA A 150 9.99 -10.89 -5.49
C ALA A 150 11.05 -11.84 -4.91
N THR A 151 10.65 -12.73 -4.01
CA THR A 151 11.55 -13.73 -3.41
C THR A 151 12.07 -14.72 -4.45
N LYS A 152 11.20 -15.22 -5.34
CA LYS A 152 11.63 -16.11 -6.45
C LYS A 152 12.60 -15.42 -7.40
N ARG A 153 12.39 -14.13 -7.68
CA ARG A 153 13.28 -13.34 -8.55
C ARG A 153 14.63 -13.08 -7.91
N PHE A 154 14.68 -12.81 -6.60
CA PHE A 154 15.91 -12.56 -5.86
C PHE A 154 16.84 -13.79 -5.81
N ASN A 155 16.28 -15.00 -5.70
CA ASN A 155 17.08 -16.22 -5.74
C ASN A 155 17.74 -16.46 -7.11
N LYS A 156 17.09 -16.08 -8.21
CA LYS A 156 17.65 -16.21 -9.57
C LYS A 156 18.87 -15.31 -9.84
N THR A 157 19.09 -14.28 -9.04
CA THR A 157 20.23 -13.36 -9.21
C THR A 157 21.46 -13.77 -8.40
N LEU A 158 21.33 -14.80 -7.55
CA LEU A 158 22.43 -15.33 -6.73
C LEU A 158 23.05 -16.62 -7.32
N ASP A 159 22.45 -17.17 -8.37
CA ASP A 159 23.04 -18.21 -9.24
C ASP A 159 23.62 -17.55 -10.50
#